data_AF-A0AAD4INI8-F1
#
_entry.id   AF-A0AAD4INI8-F1
#
_cell.length_a   1.000
_cell.length_b   1.000
_cell.length_c   1.000
_cell.angle_alpha   90.00
_cell.angle_beta   90.00
_cell.angle_gamma   90.00
#
_symmetry.space_group_name_H-M   'P 1'
#
loop_
_entity.id
_entity.type
_entity.pdbx_description
1 polymer ?
#
loop_
_entity_poly.entity_id
_entity_poly.type
_entity_poly.pdbx_seq_one_letter_code
_entity_poly.pdbx_strand_id
1 'polypeptide(L)'
;MEKGKRLKTVDGEILLPEAMIQLIQSFLTGKEAARTTLLSKSWYNAWLTRPMLDFDQVNFTNSDPKSSETMFAEFATKSMTRYRDSNLKIESLRLRCTRGNANELLANKLIVNAMKMGSTDVNLEMSSPTLVLP
;
A
#
# COMPACT_ATOMS: atom_id res chain seq x y z
N MET A 1 -27.13 19.82 -16.47
CA MET A 1 -25.94 20.68 -16.29
C MET A 1 -25.70 20.82 -14.79
N GLU A 2 -24.98 19.88 -14.18
CA GLU A 2 -24.59 20.00 -12.77
C GLU A 2 -23.45 21.01 -12.65
N LYS A 3 -23.67 22.07 -11.87
CA LYS A 3 -22.66 23.08 -11.58
C LYS A 3 -21.63 22.45 -10.62
N GLY A 4 -20.42 22.23 -11.10
CA GLY A 4 -19.29 21.80 -10.28
C GLY A 4 -19.10 22.75 -9.10
N LYS A 5 -19.21 22.23 -7.88
CA LYS A 5 -18.88 22.97 -6.66
C LYS A 5 -17.40 23.34 -6.71
N ARG A 6 -17.09 24.64 -6.67
CA ARG A 6 -15.72 25.13 -6.51
C ARG A 6 -15.15 24.64 -5.18
N LEU A 7 -14.03 23.94 -5.22
CA LEU A 7 -13.24 23.60 -4.05
C LEU A 7 -12.80 24.92 -3.40
N LYS A 8 -13.07 25.08 -2.10
CA LYS A 8 -12.58 26.24 -1.35
C LYS A 8 -11.09 26.03 -1.10
N THR A 9 -10.29 27.04 -1.38
CA THR A 9 -8.85 27.04 -1.08
C THR A 9 -8.63 27.77 0.24
N VAL A 10 -7.97 27.11 1.19
CA VAL A 10 -7.37 27.77 2.36
C VAL A 10 -5.87 27.70 2.14
N ASP A 11 -5.20 28.85 2.18
CA ASP A 11 -3.73 28.97 2.09
C ASP A 11 -3.06 28.33 0.86
N GLY A 12 -3.75 28.33 -0.29
CA GLY A 12 -3.20 27.78 -1.54
C GLY A 12 -3.27 26.25 -1.64
N GLU A 13 -3.80 25.56 -0.63
CA GLU A 13 -4.08 24.13 -0.70
C GLU A 13 -5.46 23.92 -1.35
N ILE A 14 -5.48 23.17 -2.46
CA ILE A 14 -6.73 22.67 -3.03
C ILE A 14 -7.23 21.58 -2.06
N LEU A 15 -8.31 21.88 -1.31
CA LEU A 15 -8.95 20.92 -0.42
C LEU A 15 -9.64 19.82 -1.24
N LEU A 16 -8.87 18.83 -1.68
CA LEU A 16 -9.38 17.61 -2.31
C LEU A 16 -10.02 16.71 -1.23
N PRO A 17 -11.25 16.21 -1.46
CA PRO A 17 -11.81 15.16 -0.62
C PRO A 17 -10.88 13.94 -0.56
N GLU A 18 -10.84 13.26 0.59
CA GLU A 18 -9.97 12.09 0.81
C GLU A 18 -10.11 11.03 -0.30
N ALA A 19 -11.35 10.73 -0.70
CA ALA A 19 -11.65 9.78 -1.78
C ALA A 19 -11.01 10.16 -3.13
N MET A 20 -10.88 11.45 -3.43
CA MET A 20 -10.22 11.91 -4.66
C MET A 20 -8.71 11.73 -4.57
N ILE A 21 -8.13 11.97 -3.39
CA ILE A 21 -6.70 11.72 -3.15
C ILE A 21 -6.40 10.22 -3.26
N GLN A 22 -7.24 9.37 -2.67
CA GLN A 22 -7.12 7.92 -2.76
C GLN A 22 -7.23 7.42 -4.20
N LEU A 23 -8.13 8.01 -5.00
CA LEU A 23 -8.25 7.73 -6.43
C LEU A 23 -6.98 8.16 -7.20
N ILE A 24 -6.37 9.30 -6.88
CA ILE A 24 -5.10 9.68 -7.51
C ILE A 24 -4.01 8.67 -7.10
N GLN A 25 -3.91 8.36 -5.81
CA GLN A 25 -2.96 7.39 -5.28
C GLN A 25 -3.15 5.98 -5.84
N SER A 26 -4.35 5.60 -6.29
CA SER A 26 -4.59 4.28 -6.90
C SER A 26 -3.97 4.12 -8.28
N PHE A 27 -3.68 5.21 -8.98
CA PHE A 27 -2.97 5.16 -10.27
C PHE A 27 -1.45 5.09 -10.10
N LEU A 28 -0.94 5.24 -8.88
CA LEU A 28 0.49 5.24 -8.57
C LEU A 28 0.91 3.88 -8.01
N THR A 29 2.20 3.55 -8.17
CA THR A 29 2.79 2.44 -7.40
C THR A 29 2.72 2.73 -5.90
N GLY A 30 2.78 1.68 -5.06
CA GLY A 30 2.82 1.85 -3.60
C GLY A 30 3.92 2.84 -3.14
N LYS A 31 5.11 2.80 -3.75
CA LYS A 31 6.22 3.71 -3.43
C LYS A 31 5.94 5.16 -3.83
N GLU A 32 5.37 5.40 -5.00
CA GLU A 32 5.04 6.75 -5.46
C GLU A 32 3.91 7.35 -4.62
N ALA A 33 2.85 6.58 -4.36
CA ALA A 33 1.78 7.01 -3.49
C ALA A 33 2.27 7.32 -2.07
N ALA A 34 3.19 6.53 -1.51
CA ALA A 34 3.83 6.85 -0.24
C ALA A 34 4.58 8.20 -0.28
N ARG A 35 5.23 8.56 -1.39
CA ARG A 35 5.91 9.87 -1.53
C ARG A 35 4.93 11.04 -1.54
N THR A 36 3.71 10.85 -2.06
CA THR A 36 2.68 11.91 -2.06
C THR A 36 2.23 12.32 -0.67
N THR A 37 2.50 11.52 0.36
CA THR A 37 2.19 11.86 1.74
C THR A 37 2.89 13.11 2.25
N LEU A 38 3.99 13.51 1.60
CA LEU A 38 4.73 14.74 1.92
C LEU A 38 4.05 16.00 1.40
N LEU A 39 3.01 15.89 0.56
CA LEU A 39 2.31 17.04 -0.01
C LEU A 39 1.47 17.78 1.04
N SER A 40 0.77 17.04 1.91
CA SER A 40 0.06 17.59 3.07
C SER A 40 -0.43 16.52 4.02
N LYS A 41 -0.94 16.93 5.19
CA LYS A 41 -1.58 16.01 6.16
C LYS A 41 -2.76 15.24 5.56
N SER A 42 -3.52 15.87 4.66
CA SER A 42 -4.65 15.23 3.98
C SER A 42 -4.19 14.08 3.09
N TRP A 43 -3.07 14.25 2.39
CA TRP A 43 -2.47 13.20 1.54
C TRP A 43 -1.87 12.06 2.36
N TYR A 44 -1.25 12.37 3.50
CA TYR A 44 -0.81 11.35 4.45
C TYR A 44 -1.98 10.54 5.02
N ASN A 45 -3.07 11.20 5.43
CA ASN A 45 -4.25 10.52 5.95
C ASN A 45 -4.89 9.62 4.88
N ALA A 46 -5.06 10.12 3.66
CA ALA A 46 -5.57 9.35 2.53
C ALA A 46 -4.74 8.10 2.25
N TRP A 47 -3.41 8.19 2.34
CA TRP A 47 -2.52 7.04 2.19
C TRP A 47 -2.72 5.98 3.28
N LEU A 48 -2.93 6.41 4.54
CA LEU A 48 -3.13 5.48 5.65
C LEU A 48 -4.43 4.66 5.52
N THR A 49 -5.45 5.22 4.86
CA THR A 49 -6.81 4.66 4.73
C THR A 49 -7.15 4.14 3.31
N ARG A 50 -6.22 4.22 2.36
CA ARG A 50 -6.44 3.88 0.94
C ARG A 50 -6.90 2.41 0.74
N PRO A 51 -8.06 2.16 0.12
CA PRO A 51 -8.61 0.80 -0.01
C PRO A 51 -7.77 -0.16 -0.89
N MET A 52 -6.83 0.38 -1.68
CA MET A 52 -5.97 -0.38 -2.58
C MET A 52 -4.57 -0.49 -1.98
N LEU A 53 -4.19 -1.67 -1.51
CA LEU A 53 -2.86 -1.92 -0.96
C LEU A 53 -1.93 -2.47 -2.04
N ASP A 54 -0.71 -1.94 -2.10
CA ASP A 54 0.35 -2.39 -3.00
C ASP A 54 1.62 -2.61 -2.18
N PHE A 55 1.93 -3.88 -1.94
CA PHE A 55 3.10 -4.34 -1.23
C PHE A 55 4.07 -4.94 -2.23
N ASP A 56 5.23 -4.33 -2.37
CA ASP A 56 6.26 -4.79 -3.29
C ASP A 56 7.61 -4.79 -2.59
N GLN A 57 8.16 -5.98 -2.43
CA GLN A 57 9.41 -6.24 -1.73
C GLN A 57 10.59 -5.50 -2.39
N VAL A 58 10.54 -5.23 -3.70
CA VAL A 58 11.62 -4.51 -4.40
C VAL A 58 11.82 -3.09 -3.85
N ASN A 59 10.78 -2.52 -3.24
CA ASN A 59 10.87 -1.17 -2.65
C ASN A 59 11.68 -1.14 -1.34
N PHE A 60 12.02 -2.31 -0.79
CA PHE A 60 12.75 -2.48 0.46
C PHE A 60 14.16 -3.03 0.25
N THR A 61 14.60 -3.21 -0.99
CA THR A 61 15.95 -3.73 -1.30
C THR A 61 17.02 -2.75 -0.84
N ASN A 62 17.81 -3.18 0.14
CA ASN A 62 18.99 -2.50 0.65
C ASN A 62 20.22 -3.42 0.53
N SER A 63 21.40 -2.91 0.89
CA SER A 63 22.66 -3.68 0.81
C SER A 63 22.68 -4.96 1.65
N ASP A 64 21.84 -5.06 2.69
CA ASP A 64 21.64 -6.27 3.48
C ASP A 64 20.27 -6.92 3.15
N PRO A 65 20.27 -8.09 2.49
CA PRO A 65 19.04 -8.82 2.15
C PRO A 65 18.16 -9.20 3.35
N LYS A 66 18.76 -9.59 4.48
CA LYS A 66 17.99 -9.98 5.68
C LYS A 66 17.27 -8.78 6.28
N SER A 67 17.95 -7.63 6.32
CA SER A 67 17.33 -6.37 6.73
C SER A 67 16.16 -5.99 5.81
N SER A 68 16.32 -6.21 4.51
CA SER A 68 15.32 -5.86 3.48
C SER A 68 14.04 -6.68 3.64
N GLU A 69 14.16 -7.99 3.84
CA GLU A 69 13.04 -8.90 4.09
C GLU A 69 12.31 -8.55 5.39
N THR A 70 13.06 -8.25 6.46
CA THR A 70 12.50 -7.86 7.76
C THR A 70 11.71 -6.56 7.66
N MET A 71 12.27 -5.52 7.01
CA MET A 71 11.60 -4.23 6.82
C MET A 71 10.31 -4.37 6.02
N PHE A 72 10.33 -5.15 4.95
CA PHE A 72 9.15 -5.43 4.14
C PHE A 72 8.05 -6.12 4.96
N ALA A 73 8.41 -7.21 5.66
CA ALA A 73 7.47 -7.98 6.46
C ALA A 73 6.85 -7.15 7.60
N GLU A 74 7.67 -6.33 8.26
CA GLU A 74 7.19 -5.39 9.28
C GLU A 74 6.24 -4.36 8.71
N PHE A 75 6.59 -3.74 7.57
CA PHE A 75 5.75 -2.73 6.93
C PHE A 75 4.38 -3.30 6.54
N ALA A 76 4.36 -4.47 5.89
CA ALA A 76 3.12 -5.12 5.48
C ALA A 76 2.27 -5.51 6.71
N THR A 77 2.90 -6.10 7.73
CA THR A 77 2.20 -6.50 8.96
C THR A 77 1.64 -5.30 9.73
N LYS A 78 2.43 -4.23 9.91
CA LYS A 78 1.98 -2.99 10.57
C LYS A 78 0.85 -2.32 9.79
N SER A 79 0.90 -2.35 8.47
CA SER A 79 -0.17 -1.85 7.62
C SER A 79 -1.47 -2.64 7.85
N MET A 80 -1.44 -3.97 7.80
CA MET A 80 -2.64 -4.79 8.04
C MET A 80 -3.22 -4.61 9.45
N THR A 81 -2.36 -4.49 10.46
CA THR A 81 -2.78 -4.18 11.84
C THR A 81 -3.53 -2.85 11.90
N ARG A 82 -3.01 -1.79 11.25
CA ARG A 82 -3.69 -0.49 11.18
C ARG A 82 -5.09 -0.61 10.58
N TYR A 83 -5.24 -1.34 9.48
CA TYR A 83 -6.54 -1.51 8.81
C TYR A 83 -7.54 -2.21 9.71
N ARG A 84 -7.13 -3.32 10.32
CA ARG A 84 -7.97 -4.07 11.24
C ARG A 84 -8.38 -3.21 12.45
N ASP A 85 -7.41 -2.56 13.10
CA ASP A 85 -7.66 -1.84 14.35
C ASP A 85 -8.51 -0.57 14.12
N SER A 86 -8.48 -0.03 12.89
CA SER A 86 -9.32 1.10 12.46
C SER A 86 -10.60 0.69 11.73
N ASN A 87 -10.90 -0.60 11.64
CA ASN A 87 -12.04 -1.17 10.90
C ASN A 87 -12.14 -0.67 9.44
N LEU A 88 -11.00 -0.52 8.78
CA LEU A 88 -10.89 -0.08 7.39
C LEU A 88 -11.09 -1.25 6.44
N LYS A 89 -11.71 -0.99 5.31
CA LYS A 89 -11.86 -1.98 4.23
C LYS A 89 -10.61 -2.01 3.35
N ILE A 90 -10.28 -3.19 2.87
CA ILE A 90 -9.32 -3.39 1.78
C ILE A 90 -10.15 -3.88 0.62
N GLU A 91 -10.12 -3.18 -0.52
CA GLU A 91 -10.82 -3.61 -1.74
C GLU A 91 -9.87 -4.45 -2.60
N SER A 92 -8.64 -3.96 -2.76
CA SER A 92 -7.61 -4.59 -3.58
C SER A 92 -6.33 -4.81 -2.77
N LEU A 93 -5.73 -5.99 -2.89
CA LEU A 93 -4.38 -6.29 -2.41
C LEU A 93 -3.49 -6.75 -3.57
N ARG A 94 -2.44 -5.98 -3.88
CA ARG A 94 -1.34 -6.41 -4.74
C ARG A 94 -0.14 -6.75 -3.88
N LEU A 95 0.40 -7.95 -4.06
CA LEU A 95 1.57 -8.44 -3.33
C LEU A 95 2.61 -8.99 -4.31
N ARG A 96 3.81 -8.40 -4.27
CA ARG A 96 4.99 -8.81 -5.03
C ARG A 96 6.13 -9.13 -4.06
N CYS A 97 6.60 -10.38 -4.09
CA CYS A 97 7.72 -10.82 -3.26
C CYS A 97 8.53 -11.94 -3.94
N THR A 98 9.72 -12.24 -3.42
CA THR A 98 10.51 -13.40 -3.85
C THR A 98 10.01 -14.68 -3.18
N ARG A 99 10.21 -15.82 -3.84
CA ARG A 99 9.92 -17.13 -3.26
C ARG A 99 10.81 -17.43 -2.06
N GLY A 100 10.21 -18.02 -1.04
CA GLY A 100 10.89 -18.44 0.20
C GLY A 100 9.89 -18.66 1.32
N ASN A 101 10.17 -19.60 2.23
CA ASN A 101 9.24 -20.03 3.28
C ASN A 101 8.65 -18.86 4.08
N ALA A 102 9.48 -17.87 4.46
CA ALA A 102 9.03 -16.71 5.22
C ALA A 102 8.07 -15.82 4.41
N ASN A 103 8.39 -15.54 3.15
CA ASN A 103 7.54 -14.77 2.25
C ASN A 103 6.22 -15.48 1.92
N GLU A 104 6.23 -16.81 1.78
CA GLU A 104 5.01 -17.60 1.55
C GLU A 104 4.07 -17.58 2.77
N LEU A 105 4.62 -17.74 3.97
CA LEU A 105 3.87 -17.62 5.22
C LEU A 105 3.29 -16.22 5.40
N LEU A 106 4.08 -15.18 5.12
CA LEU A 106 3.63 -13.80 5.15
C LEU A 106 2.51 -13.57 4.13
N ALA A 107 2.71 -13.99 2.87
CA ALA A 107 1.74 -13.82 1.80
C ALA A 107 0.39 -14.45 2.14
N ASN A 108 0.40 -15.70 2.61
CA ASN A 108 -0.82 -16.38 3.04
C ASN A 108 -1.55 -15.58 4.15
N LYS A 109 -0.80 -15.11 5.17
CA LYS A 109 -1.37 -14.30 6.26
C LYS A 109 -1.97 -12.99 5.75
N LEU A 110 -1.28 -12.29 4.86
CA LEU A 110 -1.76 -11.03 4.28
C LEU A 110 -3.04 -11.24 3.45
N ILE A 111 -3.06 -12.27 2.60
CA ILE A 111 -4.20 -12.59 1.73
C ILE A 111 -5.43 -12.94 2.57
N VAL A 112 -5.30 -13.84 3.54
CA VAL A 112 -6.41 -14.22 4.44
C VAL A 112 -6.95 -13.00 5.19
N ASN A 113 -6.07 -12.14 5.69
CA ASN A 113 -6.50 -10.94 6.40
C ASN A 113 -7.18 -9.92 5.47
N ALA A 114 -6.69 -9.74 4.24
CA ALA A 114 -7.31 -8.84 3.27
C ALA A 114 -8.72 -9.30 2.90
N MET A 115 -8.92 -10.60 2.66
CA MET A 115 -10.25 -11.17 2.41
C MET A 115 -11.21 -10.95 3.59
N LYS A 116 -10.73 -11.15 4.83
CA LYS A 116 -11.52 -10.85 6.04
C LYS A 116 -11.91 -9.37 6.17
N MET A 117 -11.11 -8.47 5.59
CA MET A 117 -11.36 -7.02 5.55
C MET A 117 -12.14 -6.56 4.31
N GLY A 118 -12.68 -7.51 3.53
CA GLY A 118 -13.59 -7.23 2.42
C GLY A 118 -12.93 -7.17 1.04
N SER A 119 -11.70 -7.66 0.89
CA SER A 119 -11.01 -7.61 -0.40
C SER A 119 -11.66 -8.56 -1.40
N THR A 120 -11.92 -8.02 -2.59
CA THR A 120 -12.50 -8.72 -3.74
C THR A 120 -11.48 -8.92 -4.86
N ASP A 121 -10.38 -8.16 -4.86
CA ASP A 121 -9.29 -8.25 -5.81
C ASP A 121 -7.97 -8.55 -5.11
N VAL A 122 -7.37 -9.69 -5.43
CA VAL A 122 -6.09 -10.12 -4.86
C VAL A 122 -5.17 -10.55 -5.99
N ASN A 123 -4.06 -9.83 -6.15
CA ASN A 123 -3.00 -10.17 -7.09
C ASN A 123 -1.73 -10.57 -6.34
N LEU A 124 -1.25 -11.77 -6.60
CA LEU A 124 -0.03 -12.31 -6.01
C LEU A 124 0.98 -12.64 -7.11
N GLU A 125 2.17 -12.07 -6.99
CA GLU A 125 3.30 -12.36 -7.87
C GLU A 125 4.51 -12.77 -7.03
N MET A 126 5.02 -13.98 -7.29
CA MET A 126 6.15 -14.56 -6.59
C MET A 126 7.29 -14.90 -7.56
N SER A 127 8.36 -14.10 -7.51
CA SER A 127 9.52 -14.26 -8.38
C SER A 127 10.54 -15.22 -7.77
N SER A 128 11.25 -15.98 -8.59
CA SER A 128 12.42 -16.75 -8.13
C SER A 128 13.46 -15.79 -7.55
N PRO A 129 14.17 -16.16 -6.46
CA PRO A 129 15.27 -15.34 -5.97
C PRO A 129 16.31 -15.20 -7.08
N THR A 130 16.68 -13.96 -7.41
CA THR A 130 17.71 -13.71 -8.42
C THR A 130 19.01 -14.31 -7.91
N LEU A 131 19.46 -15.41 -8.53
CA LEU A 131 20.80 -15.95 -8.30
C LEU A 131 21.77 -14.90 -8.85
N VAL A 132 22.35 -14.11 -7.95
CA VAL A 132 23.54 -13.32 -8.29
C VAL A 132 24.66 -14.35 -8.44
N LEU A 133 24.95 -14.74 -9.68
CA LEU A 133 26.12 -15.58 -9.97
C LEU A 133 27.39 -14.81 -9.57
N PRO A 134 28.39 -15.51 -9.01
CA PRO A 134 29.62 -14.89 -8.50
C PRO A 134 30.44 -14.18 -9.59
#